data_AF-A0A1J5KNA6-F1
#
_entry.id   AF-A0A1J5KNA6-F1
#
_cell.length_a   1.000
_cell.length_b   1.000
_cell.length_c   1.000
_cell.angle_alpha   90.00
_cell.angle_beta   90.00
_cell.angle_gamma   90.00
#
_symmetry.space_group_name_H-M   'P 1'
#
loop_
_entity.id
_entity.type
_entity.pdbx_description
1 polymer ?
#
loop_
_entity_poly.entity_id
_entity_poly.type
_entity_poly.pdbx_seq_one_letter_code
_entity_poly.pdbx_strand_id
1 'polypeptide(L)'
;MKLLNKKYCWDGYWETCYLLSEFNPDEEIDIQFEDELSEEPEPKMAQLNAMTFIINNQTKILSSLYNSFLAEYDKWKVIYEDHLPVMRTACDVKDHIKISSIYIDIPEKNGQAYIGYCGSCSWDDEHGIGFYTHNLDVLEIGESSVGFSGVWNAYKDLGIEKQIEFEIEENKNNPKFPKIYKPHHTYGLKPSQEEANKGYYYHLIERGFNEAFINHFNQGDINTETRTGYINISFLERACQINNNEIVEFLLSKNPIETKGCLKQACYNLNLPIIKMLVEHGIDINEQDEWFKDYPIQNVISSIGRLVSNNEPQEKYLQALNTLKWMLNNGANSKIILKPANEFDKLEYSFLDEKTRKEILKIIRSH
;
A
#
# COMPACT_ATOMS: atom_id res chain seq x y z
N MET A 1 10.55 24.75 26.09
CA MET A 1 9.81 24.32 24.88
C MET A 1 8.33 24.29 25.24
N LYS A 2 7.55 25.32 24.87
CA LYS A 2 6.10 25.35 25.08
C LYS A 2 5.44 24.89 23.77
N LEU A 3 5.09 23.61 23.70
CA LEU A 3 4.22 23.05 22.66
C LEU A 3 2.86 23.76 22.73
N LEU A 4 2.45 24.39 21.63
CA LEU A 4 1.30 25.30 21.64
C LEU A 4 -0.05 24.59 21.52
N ASN A 5 -0.11 23.42 20.87
CA ASN A 5 -1.28 22.53 20.86
C ASN A 5 -0.82 21.11 20.48
N LYS A 6 -1.18 20.10 21.29
CA LYS A 6 -1.04 18.68 20.92
C LYS A 6 -2.36 18.26 20.27
N LYS A 7 -2.33 17.71 19.06
CA LYS A 7 -3.51 17.10 18.46
C LYS A 7 -3.09 15.78 17.82
N TYR A 8 -3.65 14.67 18.29
CA TYR A 8 -3.59 13.42 17.54
C TYR A 8 -4.54 13.56 16.35
N CYS A 9 -4.04 13.32 15.14
CA CYS A 9 -4.85 13.26 13.93
C CYS A 9 -5.14 11.81 13.56
N TRP A 10 -6.06 11.63 12.62
CA TRP A 10 -6.65 10.35 12.25
C TRP A 10 -5.77 9.51 11.30
N ASP A 11 -4.66 10.08 10.79
CA ASP A 11 -3.96 9.55 9.60
C ASP A 11 -2.68 8.74 9.88
N GLY A 12 -2.43 8.31 11.12
CA GLY A 12 -1.25 7.48 11.42
C GLY A 12 -0.19 8.15 12.29
N TYR A 13 -0.31 9.46 12.51
CA TYR A 13 0.80 10.29 12.98
C TYR A 13 0.49 11.05 14.26
N TRP A 14 1.56 11.35 14.99
CA TRP A 14 1.54 12.44 15.97
C TRP A 14 1.75 13.76 15.23
N GLU A 15 0.71 14.57 15.16
CA GLU A 15 0.72 15.83 14.41
C GLU A 15 0.84 17.06 15.31
N THR A 16 1.57 18.04 14.79
CA THR A 16 1.68 19.36 15.42
C THR A 16 2.11 20.38 14.37
N CYS A 17 1.40 21.51 14.33
CA CYS A 17 1.74 22.62 13.44
C CYS A 17 2.69 23.58 14.16
N TYR A 18 3.76 23.99 13.46
CA TYR A 18 4.73 24.96 13.97
C TYR A 18 4.95 26.10 12.98
N LEU A 19 5.04 27.32 13.51
CA LEU A 19 5.58 28.45 12.77
C LEU A 19 7.11 28.36 12.76
N LEU A 20 7.67 27.83 11.68
CA LEU A 20 9.11 27.79 11.43
C LEU A 20 9.46 28.91 10.46
N SER A 21 9.65 30.11 11.00
CA SER A 21 9.74 31.37 10.24
C SER A 21 10.79 31.40 9.13
N GLU A 22 11.86 30.61 9.25
CA GLU A 22 12.88 30.53 8.21
C GLU A 22 12.44 29.65 7.03
N PHE A 23 11.63 28.61 7.30
CA PHE A 23 11.05 27.77 6.25
C PHE A 23 9.90 28.50 5.56
N ASN A 24 8.90 28.92 6.33
CA ASN A 24 7.75 29.70 5.87
C ASN A 24 7.45 30.82 6.88
N PRO A 25 7.66 32.10 6.53
CA PRO A 25 7.43 33.22 7.45
C PRO A 25 5.97 33.37 7.91
N ASP A 26 5.03 33.06 7.02
CA ASP A 26 3.60 33.38 7.18
C ASP A 26 2.69 32.14 7.24
N GLU A 27 3.27 30.94 7.20
CA GLU A 27 2.51 29.69 7.15
C GLU A 27 3.05 28.67 8.17
N GLU A 28 2.12 27.94 8.76
CA GLU A 28 2.47 26.82 9.63
C GLU A 28 2.98 25.65 8.78
N ILE A 29 3.92 24.90 9.35
CA ILE A 29 4.41 23.65 8.78
C ILE A 29 3.84 22.51 9.61
N ASP A 30 3.31 21.53 8.90
CA ASP A 30 2.81 20.30 9.50
C ASP A 30 3.98 19.41 9.86
N ILE A 31 4.11 19.06 11.14
CA ILE A 31 5.15 18.15 11.61
C ILE A 31 4.49 16.88 12.11
N GLN A 32 4.90 15.77 11.51
CA GLN A 32 4.39 14.44 11.76
C GLN A 32 5.49 13.58 12.36
N PHE A 33 5.22 12.94 13.50
CA PHE A 33 6.10 11.91 14.04
C PHE A 33 5.54 10.55 13.63
N GLU A 34 6.38 9.75 12.97
CA GLU A 34 6.07 8.36 12.65
C GLU A 34 5.83 7.59 13.96
N ASP A 35 4.71 6.87 14.01
CA ASP A 35 4.31 6.07 15.15
C ASP A 35 4.65 4.60 14.92
N GLU A 36 5.03 3.90 15.99
CA GLU A 36 5.22 2.46 15.96
C GLU A 36 4.07 1.76 16.69
N LEU A 37 3.72 0.56 16.20
CA LEU A 37 2.70 -0.28 16.80
C LEU A 37 3.16 -0.85 18.17
N SER A 38 3.11 0.00 19.19
CA SER A 38 3.56 -0.26 20.57
C SER A 38 2.58 0.29 21.60
N GLU A 39 2.74 -0.09 22.87
CA GLU A 39 1.96 0.48 23.98
C GLU A 39 2.52 1.81 24.49
N GLU A 40 3.72 2.19 24.07
CA GLU A 40 4.41 3.41 24.53
C GLU A 40 3.83 4.65 23.85
N PRO A 41 3.02 5.48 24.53
CA PRO A 41 2.24 6.50 23.86
C PRO A 41 3.10 7.62 23.27
N GLU A 42 4.20 7.98 23.94
CA GLU A 42 5.00 9.17 23.62
C GLU A 42 5.97 8.93 22.44
N PRO A 43 6.31 9.98 21.67
CA PRO A 43 7.40 9.93 20.70
C PRO A 43 8.74 9.54 21.34
N LYS A 44 9.60 8.88 20.56
CA LYS A 44 10.94 8.48 21.02
C LYS A 44 11.80 9.71 21.30
N MET A 45 12.73 9.57 22.25
CA MET A 45 13.67 10.66 22.59
C MET A 45 14.45 11.15 21.37
N ALA A 46 14.85 10.26 20.46
CA ALA A 46 15.54 10.64 19.22
C ALA A 46 14.68 11.49 18.28
N GLN A 47 13.36 11.26 18.25
CA GLN A 47 12.44 12.10 17.48
C GLN A 47 12.29 13.48 18.13
N LEU A 48 12.25 13.56 19.46
CA LEU A 48 12.26 14.83 20.19
C LEU A 48 13.57 15.61 19.99
N ASN A 49 14.70 14.90 19.89
CA ASN A 49 16.00 15.47 19.56
C ASN A 49 16.03 16.01 18.12
N ALA A 50 15.43 15.31 17.16
CA ALA A 50 15.29 15.76 15.78
C ALA A 50 14.42 17.01 15.67
N MET A 51 13.29 17.04 16.38
CA MET A 51 12.46 18.24 16.48
C MET A 51 13.24 19.43 17.05
N THR A 52 14.01 19.20 18.13
CA THR A 52 14.85 20.23 18.73
C THR A 52 15.93 20.70 17.76
N PHE A 53 16.49 19.80 16.96
CA PHE A 53 17.46 20.13 15.93
C PHE A 53 16.85 21.01 14.83
N ILE A 54 15.66 20.67 14.33
CA ILE A 54 14.91 21.44 13.31
C ILE A 54 14.70 22.88 13.78
N ILE A 55 14.12 23.06 14.97
CA ILE A 55 13.82 24.39 15.54
C ILE A 55 15.08 25.27 15.60
N ASN A 56 16.19 24.69 16.03
CA ASN A 56 17.42 25.43 16.30
C ASN A 56 18.33 25.62 15.07
N ASN A 57 18.06 24.95 13.94
CA ASN A 57 18.96 24.93 12.80
C ASN A 57 18.28 25.21 11.45
N GLN A 58 17.09 25.82 11.43
CA GLN A 58 16.27 26.03 10.23
C GLN A 58 17.07 26.58 9.02
N THR A 59 17.82 27.67 9.19
CA THR A 59 18.62 28.26 8.10
C THR A 59 19.72 27.31 7.57
N LYS A 60 20.33 26.51 8.45
CA LYS A 60 21.37 25.54 8.04
C LYS A 60 20.76 24.37 7.30
N ILE A 61 19.60 23.91 7.73
CA ILE A 61 18.83 22.86 7.08
C ILE A 61 18.47 23.30 5.66
N LEU A 62 17.78 24.43 5.52
CA LEU A 62 17.40 24.97 4.20
C LEU A 62 18.61 25.16 3.28
N SER A 63 19.70 25.71 3.81
CA SER A 63 20.95 25.82 3.05
C SER A 63 21.46 24.45 2.58
N SER A 64 21.38 23.42 3.42
CA SER A 64 21.79 22.06 3.02
C SER A 64 20.88 21.49 1.93
N LEU A 65 19.55 21.59 2.10
CA LEU A 65 18.57 21.10 1.13
C LEU A 65 18.78 21.75 -0.24
N TYR A 66 18.89 23.08 -0.29
CA TYR A 66 19.04 23.83 -1.53
C TYR A 66 20.38 23.58 -2.22
N ASN A 67 21.47 23.49 -1.46
CA ASN A 67 22.78 23.19 -2.04
C ASN A 67 22.85 21.75 -2.58
N SER A 68 22.24 20.79 -1.88
CA SER A 68 22.17 19.40 -2.35
C SER A 68 21.31 19.29 -3.62
N PHE A 69 20.19 20.01 -3.70
CA PHE A 69 19.39 20.10 -4.92
C PHE A 69 20.21 20.67 -6.10
N LEU A 70 20.92 21.78 -5.89
CA LEU A 70 21.78 22.36 -6.93
C LEU A 70 22.86 21.41 -7.41
N ALA A 71 23.45 20.63 -6.50
CA ALA A 71 24.46 19.64 -6.85
C ALA A 71 23.90 18.56 -7.79
N GLU A 72 22.59 18.29 -7.73
CA GLU A 72 21.89 17.36 -8.62
C GLU A 72 21.11 18.05 -9.76
N TYR A 73 21.22 19.38 -9.93
CA TYR A 73 20.37 20.13 -10.86
C TYR A 73 20.36 19.58 -12.29
N ASP A 74 21.52 19.15 -12.82
CA ASP A 74 21.61 18.59 -14.16
C ASP A 74 20.81 17.28 -14.33
N LYS A 75 20.71 16.47 -13.27
CA LYS A 75 19.87 15.26 -13.25
C LYS A 75 18.40 15.63 -13.36
N TRP A 76 17.97 16.64 -12.61
CA TRP A 76 16.58 17.15 -12.65
C TRP A 76 16.25 17.79 -13.99
N LYS A 77 17.20 18.47 -14.61
CA LYS A 77 17.03 19.07 -15.93
C LYS A 77 16.76 18.03 -17.03
N VAL A 78 17.30 16.82 -16.90
CA VAL A 78 16.99 15.72 -17.85
C VAL A 78 15.55 15.25 -17.72
N ILE A 79 14.99 15.28 -16.51
CA ILE A 79 13.63 14.81 -16.23
C ILE A 79 12.59 15.83 -16.64
N TYR A 80 12.81 17.10 -16.27
CA TYR A 80 11.81 18.18 -16.42
C TYR A 80 12.08 19.09 -17.62
N GLU A 81 13.20 18.92 -18.32
CA GLU A 81 13.57 19.66 -19.53
C GLU A 81 13.37 21.18 -19.37
N ASP A 82 12.48 21.76 -20.19
CA ASP A 82 12.20 23.20 -20.23
C ASP A 82 11.27 23.68 -19.10
N HIS A 83 10.67 22.77 -18.32
CA HIS A 83 9.82 23.13 -17.18
C HIS A 83 10.64 23.53 -15.95
N LEU A 84 11.91 23.09 -15.84
CA LEU A 84 12.76 23.39 -14.70
C LEU A 84 13.33 24.82 -14.80
N PRO A 85 13.07 25.72 -13.82
CA PRO A 85 13.57 27.08 -13.86
C PRO A 85 15.08 27.13 -13.68
N VAL A 86 15.72 28.11 -14.32
CA VAL A 86 17.18 28.29 -14.25
C VAL A 86 17.59 28.73 -12.85
N MET A 87 18.20 27.82 -12.10
CA MET A 87 18.70 28.05 -10.74
C MET A 87 20.22 27.86 -10.71
N ARG A 88 20.95 28.84 -10.18
CA ARG A 88 22.42 28.85 -10.08
C ARG A 88 22.92 28.97 -8.65
N THR A 89 22.09 29.49 -7.76
CA THR A 89 22.41 29.73 -6.36
C THR A 89 21.34 29.14 -5.45
N ALA A 90 21.70 28.85 -4.19
CA ALA A 90 20.74 28.34 -3.21
C ALA A 90 19.60 29.36 -2.97
N CYS A 91 19.86 30.65 -3.19
CA CYS A 91 18.84 31.68 -3.14
C CYS A 91 17.82 31.53 -4.28
N ASP A 92 18.28 31.16 -5.48
CA ASP A 92 17.38 30.91 -6.61
C ASP A 92 16.48 29.70 -6.31
N VAL A 93 17.02 28.64 -5.70
CA VAL A 93 16.24 27.46 -5.30
C VAL A 93 15.17 27.80 -4.26
N LYS A 94 15.50 28.67 -3.29
CA LYS A 94 14.57 29.13 -2.26
C LYS A 94 13.29 29.71 -2.85
N ASP A 95 13.39 30.44 -3.97
CA ASP A 95 12.24 31.07 -4.62
C ASP A 95 11.32 30.07 -5.32
N HIS A 96 11.78 28.83 -5.53
CA HIS A 96 11.06 27.79 -6.26
C HIS A 96 10.65 26.58 -5.43
N ILE A 97 11.17 26.43 -4.20
CA ILE A 97 10.84 25.31 -3.30
C ILE A 97 10.25 25.85 -2.01
N LYS A 98 9.08 25.31 -1.64
CA LYS A 98 8.43 25.60 -0.37
C LYS A 98 8.14 24.32 0.39
N ILE A 99 8.69 24.18 1.59
CA ILE A 99 8.45 23.03 2.46
C ILE A 99 7.12 23.22 3.19
N SER A 100 6.20 22.27 3.08
CA SER A 100 4.89 22.32 3.73
C SER A 100 4.77 21.34 4.90
N SER A 101 5.52 20.24 4.85
CA SER A 101 5.42 19.17 5.85
C SER A 101 6.78 18.58 6.20
N ILE A 102 6.93 18.15 7.45
CA ILE A 102 8.15 17.51 7.96
C ILE A 102 7.75 16.21 8.67
N TYR A 103 8.43 15.12 8.32
CA TYR A 103 8.23 13.80 8.88
C TYR A 103 9.44 13.44 9.75
N ILE A 104 9.20 13.03 11.00
CA ILE A 104 10.25 12.64 11.95
C ILE A 104 10.14 11.14 12.20
N ASP A 105 11.15 10.42 11.74
CA ASP A 105 11.08 8.99 11.51
C ASP A 105 11.43 8.14 12.75
N ILE A 106 11.13 6.84 12.73
CA ILE A 106 11.48 5.92 13.83
C ILE A 106 12.97 5.57 13.88
N PRO A 107 13.65 5.24 12.75
CA PRO A 107 15.06 4.90 12.78
C PRO A 107 15.88 6.03 13.40
N GLU A 108 16.92 5.67 14.14
CA GLU A 108 17.80 6.63 14.80
C GLU A 108 19.28 6.33 14.52
N LYS A 109 20.07 7.39 14.41
CA LYS A 109 21.52 7.34 14.34
C LYS A 109 22.09 8.36 15.32
N ASN A 110 22.91 7.90 16.25
CA ASN A 110 23.52 8.72 17.31
C ASN A 110 22.49 9.49 18.19
N GLY A 111 21.34 8.86 18.50
CA GLY A 111 20.28 9.47 19.31
C GLY A 111 19.50 10.59 18.60
N GLN A 112 19.59 10.66 17.27
CA GLN A 112 18.86 11.57 16.40
C GLN A 112 18.06 10.77 15.39
N ALA A 113 16.76 11.06 15.26
CA ALA A 113 15.90 10.47 14.24
C ALA A 113 16.24 11.03 12.85
N TYR A 114 15.86 10.28 11.81
CA TYR A 114 15.88 10.78 10.44
C TYR A 114 14.71 11.72 10.20
N ILE A 115 14.86 12.62 9.22
CA ILE A 115 13.91 13.68 8.95
C ILE A 115 13.62 13.71 7.45
N GLY A 116 12.34 13.63 7.11
CA GLY A 116 11.87 13.89 5.76
C GLY A 116 11.21 15.26 5.64
N TYR A 117 11.39 15.91 4.50
CA TYR A 117 10.80 17.21 4.19
C TYR A 117 10.01 17.09 2.89
N CYS A 118 8.74 17.44 2.92
CA CYS A 118 7.85 17.47 1.77
C CYS A 118 7.49 18.92 1.43
N GLY A 119 7.40 19.21 0.15
CA GLY A 119 7.09 20.55 -0.30
C GLY A 119 6.56 20.62 -1.73
N SER A 120 6.13 21.82 -2.09
CA SER A 120 5.81 22.16 -3.47
C SER A 120 7.04 22.71 -4.18
N CYS A 121 7.10 22.52 -5.49
CA CYS A 121 8.06 23.17 -6.36
C CYS A 121 7.33 23.89 -7.52
N SER A 122 7.95 24.92 -8.10
CA SER A 122 7.27 25.71 -9.14
C SER A 122 7.24 25.07 -10.54
N TRP A 123 7.82 23.88 -10.70
CA TRP A 123 7.95 23.19 -11.99
C TRP A 123 7.14 21.89 -12.08
N ASP A 124 6.56 21.43 -10.96
CA ASP A 124 5.76 20.22 -10.88
C ASP A 124 4.63 20.40 -9.85
N ASP A 125 3.45 20.79 -10.36
CA ASP A 125 2.27 21.03 -9.54
C ASP A 125 1.62 19.73 -9.03
N GLU A 126 1.97 18.57 -9.60
CA GLU A 126 1.36 17.27 -9.26
C GLU A 126 2.16 16.52 -8.20
N HIS A 127 3.50 16.50 -8.32
CA HIS A 127 4.34 15.63 -7.49
C HIS A 127 5.17 16.37 -6.44
N GLY A 128 5.42 17.68 -6.62
CA GLY A 128 6.21 18.49 -5.69
C GLY A 128 7.67 18.02 -5.54
N ILE A 129 8.26 18.25 -4.37
CA ILE A 129 9.64 17.86 -4.06
C ILE A 129 9.80 17.34 -2.63
N GLY A 130 10.60 16.29 -2.49
CA GLY A 130 10.89 15.62 -1.23
C GLY A 130 12.39 15.52 -0.96
N PHE A 131 12.77 15.67 0.30
CA PHE A 131 14.12 15.46 0.79
C PHE A 131 14.09 14.50 1.97
N TYR A 132 15.08 13.61 2.06
CA TYR A 132 15.26 12.73 3.20
C TYR A 132 16.66 12.91 3.79
N THR A 133 16.76 13.17 5.10
CA THR A 133 18.02 13.59 5.74
C THR A 133 18.29 12.91 7.08
N HIS A 134 19.57 12.92 7.46
CA HIS A 134 19.99 12.81 8.85
C HIS A 134 20.68 14.11 9.26
N ASN A 135 20.03 14.90 10.12
CA ASN A 135 20.46 16.27 10.43
C ASN A 135 20.65 17.13 9.16
N LEU A 136 21.90 17.50 8.83
CA LEU A 136 22.25 18.28 7.64
C LEU A 136 22.61 17.40 6.44
N ASP A 137 22.83 16.10 6.62
CA ASP A 137 23.25 15.22 5.54
C ASP A 137 22.03 14.79 4.73
N VAL A 138 21.97 15.22 3.47
CA VAL A 138 20.90 14.85 2.54
C VAL A 138 21.20 13.48 1.94
N LEU A 139 20.30 12.53 2.17
CA LEU A 139 20.45 11.13 1.75
C LEU A 139 19.73 10.87 0.43
N GLU A 140 18.59 11.53 0.21
CA GLU A 140 17.83 11.43 -1.04
C GLU A 140 17.09 12.74 -1.35
N ILE A 141 16.94 12.99 -2.65
CA ILE A 141 16.08 14.04 -3.23
C ILE A 141 15.22 13.38 -4.30
N GLY A 142 13.91 13.61 -4.25
CA GLY A 142 12.96 13.07 -5.21
C GLY A 142 11.66 13.86 -5.24
N GLU A 143 10.60 13.24 -5.75
CA GLU A 143 9.23 13.76 -5.61
C GLU A 143 8.86 13.90 -4.13
N SER A 144 7.77 14.62 -3.83
CA SER A 144 7.33 14.87 -2.44
C SER A 144 7.23 13.59 -1.60
N SER A 145 6.92 12.45 -2.22
CA SER A 145 6.87 11.13 -1.55
C SER A 145 8.14 10.73 -0.82
N VAL A 146 9.32 11.13 -1.30
CA VAL A 146 10.60 10.85 -0.64
C VAL A 146 10.62 11.33 0.82
N GLY A 147 9.94 12.44 1.12
CA GLY A 147 9.88 12.97 2.48
C GLY A 147 9.08 12.11 3.46
N PHE A 148 8.14 11.27 3.02
CA PHE A 148 7.38 10.38 3.92
C PHE A 148 7.62 8.88 3.68
N SER A 149 8.27 8.50 2.58
CA SER A 149 8.59 7.09 2.26
C SER A 149 10.09 6.79 2.23
N GLY A 150 10.93 7.72 2.64
CA GLY A 150 12.39 7.63 2.57
C GLY A 150 13.06 6.69 3.59
N VAL A 151 12.29 6.00 4.45
CA VAL A 151 12.79 5.18 5.57
C VAL A 151 13.84 4.14 5.17
N TRP A 152 13.77 3.59 3.96
CA TRP A 152 14.77 2.66 3.44
C TRP A 152 16.17 3.26 3.34
N ASN A 153 16.29 4.57 3.07
CA ASN A 153 17.57 5.26 3.08
C ASN A 153 18.18 5.35 4.47
N ALA A 154 17.34 5.44 5.52
CA ALA A 154 17.83 5.36 6.89
C ALA A 154 18.42 3.98 7.18
N TYR A 155 17.76 2.90 6.74
CA TYR A 155 18.30 1.54 6.91
C TYR A 155 19.60 1.31 6.14
N LYS A 156 19.72 1.89 4.95
CA LYS A 156 20.94 1.86 4.15
C LYS A 156 22.08 2.64 4.81
N ASP A 157 21.81 3.85 5.29
CA ASP A 157 22.80 4.68 6.00
C ASP A 157 23.25 4.06 7.34
N LEU A 158 22.36 3.32 8.00
CA LEU A 158 22.67 2.51 9.18
C LEU A 158 23.42 1.20 8.86
N GLY A 159 23.43 0.76 7.60
CA GLY A 159 24.01 -0.53 7.20
C GLY A 159 23.21 -1.74 7.67
N ILE A 160 21.90 -1.60 7.89
CA ILE A 160 21.00 -2.65 8.41
C ILE A 160 19.94 -3.11 7.42
N GLU A 161 19.97 -2.64 6.17
CA GLU A 161 18.99 -2.98 5.12
C GLU A 161 18.69 -4.49 5.02
N LYS A 162 19.73 -5.33 4.99
CA LYS A 162 19.60 -6.79 4.88
C LYS A 162 18.99 -7.43 6.12
N GLN A 163 19.21 -6.83 7.30
CA GLN A 163 18.59 -7.29 8.53
C GLN A 163 17.09 -7.00 8.49
N ILE A 164 16.69 -5.79 8.08
CA ILE A 164 15.28 -5.42 7.92
C ILE A 164 14.58 -6.30 6.89
N GLU A 165 15.21 -6.54 5.74
CA GLU A 165 14.69 -7.48 4.73
C GLU A 165 14.49 -8.88 5.31
N PHE A 166 15.47 -9.38 6.08
CA PHE A 166 15.35 -10.67 6.75
C PHE A 166 14.20 -10.70 7.77
N GLU A 167 14.03 -9.65 8.58
CA GLU A 167 12.93 -9.53 9.54
C GLU A 167 11.56 -9.47 8.86
N ILE A 168 11.45 -8.79 7.71
CA ILE A 168 10.22 -8.76 6.91
C ILE A 168 9.89 -10.15 6.38
N GLU A 169 10.87 -10.85 5.82
CA GLU A 169 10.69 -12.23 5.32
C GLU A 169 10.41 -13.22 6.46
N GLU A 170 11.05 -13.08 7.61
CA GLU A 170 10.75 -13.89 8.78
C GLU A 170 9.32 -13.66 9.26
N ASN A 171 8.85 -12.41 9.31
CA ASN A 171 7.46 -12.10 9.69
C ASN A 171 6.46 -12.60 8.64
N LYS A 172 6.80 -12.67 7.35
CA LYS A 172 5.96 -13.30 6.32
C LYS A 172 5.85 -14.81 6.51
N ASN A 173 6.96 -15.47 6.85
CA ASN A 173 7.00 -16.92 7.04
C ASN A 173 6.47 -17.38 8.40
N ASN A 174 6.64 -16.55 9.43
CA ASN A 174 6.22 -16.78 10.81
C ASN A 174 5.39 -15.59 11.29
N PRO A 175 4.17 -15.41 10.76
CA PRO A 175 3.36 -14.25 11.10
C PRO A 175 3.04 -14.24 12.59
N LYS A 176 3.18 -13.07 13.21
CA LYS A 176 2.81 -12.87 14.62
C LYS A 176 1.29 -12.81 14.75
N PHE A 177 0.78 -13.42 15.81
CA PHE A 177 -0.63 -13.34 16.17
C PHE A 177 -1.03 -11.86 16.34
N PRO A 178 -2.08 -11.38 15.64
CA PRO A 178 -2.49 -9.99 15.75
C PRO A 178 -2.98 -9.70 17.18
N LYS A 179 -2.84 -8.44 17.61
CA LYS A 179 -3.20 -8.00 18.96
C LYS A 179 -4.28 -6.94 18.87
N ILE A 180 -5.26 -7.02 19.78
CA ILE A 180 -6.19 -5.91 20.03
C ILE A 180 -5.57 -4.99 21.09
N TYR A 181 -5.41 -3.73 20.73
CA TYR A 181 -4.91 -2.67 21.59
C TYR A 181 -6.05 -2.02 22.36
N LYS A 182 -5.78 -1.65 23.61
CA LYS A 182 -6.75 -0.93 24.46
C LYS A 182 -6.38 0.55 24.46
N PRO A 183 -7.37 1.47 24.50
CA PRO A 183 -7.09 2.89 24.59
C PRO A 183 -6.24 3.20 25.83
N HIS A 184 -5.18 3.98 25.64
CA HIS A 184 -4.40 4.54 26.74
C HIS A 184 -5.27 5.50 27.55
N HIS A 185 -5.16 5.45 28.88
CA HIS A 185 -6.02 6.21 29.79
C HIS A 185 -5.99 7.74 29.57
N THR A 186 -4.85 8.28 29.09
CA THR A 186 -4.69 9.71 28.82
C THR A 186 -4.96 10.09 27.37
N TYR A 187 -4.67 9.20 26.43
CA TYR A 187 -4.50 9.56 25.01
C TYR A 187 -5.44 8.84 24.06
N GLY A 188 -6.18 7.84 24.53
CA GLY A 188 -6.93 6.97 23.64
C GLY A 188 -6.02 5.97 22.92
N LEU A 189 -6.49 5.46 21.78
CA LEU A 189 -5.67 4.62 20.90
C LEU A 189 -4.76 5.52 20.06
N LYS A 190 -3.54 5.06 19.81
CA LYS A 190 -2.71 5.65 18.75
C LYS A 190 -3.32 5.33 17.39
N PRO A 191 -3.06 6.14 16.35
CA PRO A 191 -3.51 5.83 15.01
C PRO A 191 -3.08 4.43 14.51
N SER A 192 -1.82 4.03 14.74
CA SER A 192 -1.35 2.67 14.39
C SER A 192 -2.11 1.57 15.13
N GLN A 193 -2.49 1.80 16.38
CA GLN A 193 -3.28 0.88 17.19
C GLN A 193 -4.75 0.84 16.76
N GLU A 194 -5.33 1.99 16.39
CA GLU A 194 -6.67 2.05 15.81
C GLU A 194 -6.72 1.26 14.52
N GLU A 195 -5.73 1.45 13.65
CA GLU A 195 -5.63 0.75 12.38
C GLU A 195 -5.44 -0.76 12.58
N ALA A 196 -4.53 -1.16 13.49
CA ALA A 196 -4.36 -2.56 13.87
C ALA A 196 -5.64 -3.19 14.46
N ASN A 197 -6.41 -2.42 15.24
CA ASN A 197 -7.69 -2.87 15.78
C ASN A 197 -8.76 -3.01 14.68
N LYS A 198 -8.86 -2.05 13.76
CA LYS A 198 -9.78 -2.11 12.62
C LYS A 198 -9.46 -3.31 11.71
N GLY A 199 -8.17 -3.57 11.48
CA GLY A 199 -7.67 -4.67 10.66
C GLY A 199 -7.60 -6.03 11.38
N TYR A 200 -7.86 -6.11 12.69
CA TYR A 200 -7.60 -7.28 13.52
C TYR A 200 -8.13 -8.60 12.94
N TYR A 201 -9.42 -8.64 12.58
CA TYR A 201 -10.05 -9.85 12.06
C TYR A 201 -9.57 -10.22 10.64
N TYR A 202 -9.25 -9.22 9.81
CA TYR A 202 -8.65 -9.46 8.50
C TYR A 202 -7.24 -10.03 8.64
N HIS A 203 -6.45 -9.54 9.59
CA HIS A 203 -5.13 -10.08 9.87
C HIS A 203 -5.16 -11.51 10.38
N LEU A 204 -6.22 -11.94 11.09
CA LEU A 204 -6.39 -13.36 11.43
C LEU A 204 -6.50 -14.21 10.16
N ILE A 205 -7.30 -13.78 9.18
CA ILE A 205 -7.47 -14.47 7.89
C ILE A 205 -6.16 -14.46 7.09
N GLU A 206 -5.56 -13.27 6.91
CA GLU A 206 -4.34 -13.03 6.12
C GLU A 206 -3.14 -13.83 6.61
N ARG A 207 -3.05 -14.01 7.93
CA ARG A 207 -1.93 -14.69 8.60
C ARG A 207 -2.23 -16.16 8.92
N GLY A 208 -3.36 -16.69 8.46
CA GLY A 208 -3.73 -18.10 8.62
C GLY A 208 -4.15 -18.51 10.03
N PHE A 209 -4.53 -17.57 10.89
CA PHE A 209 -5.08 -17.85 12.23
C PHE A 209 -6.58 -18.21 12.17
N ASN A 210 -6.89 -19.24 11.38
CA ASN A 210 -8.25 -19.61 11.01
C ASN A 210 -9.11 -19.99 12.21
N GLU A 211 -8.57 -20.78 13.15
CA GLU A 211 -9.28 -21.19 14.36
C GLU A 211 -9.68 -19.99 15.22
N ALA A 212 -8.79 -19.01 15.38
CA ALA A 212 -9.07 -17.80 16.15
C ALA A 212 -10.17 -16.95 15.48
N PHE A 213 -10.11 -16.79 14.14
CA PHE A 213 -11.16 -16.10 13.40
C PHE A 213 -12.52 -16.79 13.57
N ILE A 214 -12.57 -18.12 13.38
CA ILE A 214 -13.79 -18.93 13.52
C ILE A 214 -14.36 -18.81 14.94
N ASN A 215 -13.52 -18.81 15.97
CA ASN A 215 -13.95 -18.65 17.36
C ASN A 215 -14.61 -17.29 17.60
N HIS A 216 -13.99 -16.20 17.16
CA HIS A 216 -14.58 -14.86 17.26
C HIS A 216 -15.89 -14.73 16.49
N PHE A 217 -15.95 -15.32 15.29
CA PHE A 217 -17.18 -15.37 14.50
C PHE A 217 -18.32 -16.05 15.28
N ASN A 218 -18.07 -17.24 15.83
CA ASN A 218 -19.08 -18.01 16.55
C ASN A 218 -19.50 -17.35 17.89
N GLN A 219 -18.65 -16.52 18.47
CA GLN A 219 -18.97 -15.74 19.68
C GLN A 219 -19.82 -14.51 19.39
N GLY A 220 -19.97 -14.12 18.12
CA GLY A 220 -20.70 -12.90 17.72
C GLY A 220 -19.87 -11.63 17.87
N ASP A 221 -18.54 -11.75 18.00
CA ASP A 221 -17.63 -10.60 18.10
C ASP A 221 -17.45 -9.88 16.76
N ILE A 222 -17.75 -10.57 15.65
CA ILE A 222 -17.52 -10.12 14.29
C ILE A 222 -18.85 -9.73 13.65
N ASN A 223 -18.94 -8.48 13.15
CA ASN A 223 -20.03 -8.08 12.27
C ASN A 223 -19.67 -8.39 10.81
N THR A 224 -20.33 -9.38 10.22
CA THR A 224 -20.07 -9.85 8.85
C THR A 224 -20.83 -9.07 7.78
N GLU A 225 -21.81 -8.25 8.19
CA GLU A 225 -22.63 -7.45 7.28
C GLU A 225 -21.96 -6.12 6.91
N THR A 226 -21.01 -5.67 7.74
CA THR A 226 -20.29 -4.43 7.50
C THR A 226 -19.00 -4.67 6.76
N ARG A 227 -18.91 -4.17 5.52
CA ARG A 227 -17.62 -3.80 4.92
C ARG A 227 -17.00 -2.76 5.83
N THR A 228 -15.95 -3.13 6.56
CA THR A 228 -15.34 -2.20 7.51
C THR A 228 -14.61 -1.11 6.73
N GLY A 229 -14.46 0.07 7.35
CA GLY A 229 -13.72 1.18 6.73
C GLY A 229 -12.22 0.90 6.51
N TYR A 230 -11.68 -0.18 7.08
CA TYR A 230 -10.29 -0.61 6.90
C TYR A 230 -10.02 -1.04 5.46
N ILE A 231 -10.84 -1.97 4.97
CA ILE A 231 -10.83 -2.43 3.58
C ILE A 231 -12.30 -2.64 3.18
N ASN A 232 -12.74 -1.95 2.13
CA ASN A 232 -14.14 -1.95 1.67
C ASN A 232 -14.54 -3.28 0.97
N ILE A 233 -14.16 -4.41 1.56
CA ILE A 233 -14.37 -5.78 1.09
C ILE A 233 -14.84 -6.68 2.23
N SER A 234 -15.60 -7.73 1.93
CA SER A 234 -16.08 -8.67 2.95
C SER A 234 -14.96 -9.61 3.44
N PHE A 235 -15.17 -10.28 4.58
CA PHE A 235 -14.23 -11.32 5.04
C PHE A 235 -14.13 -12.49 4.05
N LEU A 236 -15.24 -12.84 3.39
CA LEU A 236 -15.25 -13.87 2.35
C LEU A 236 -14.43 -13.43 1.14
N GLU A 237 -14.60 -12.18 0.69
CA GLU A 237 -13.83 -11.62 -0.42
C GLU A 237 -12.32 -11.61 -0.10
N ARG A 238 -11.94 -11.21 1.12
CA ARG A 238 -10.53 -11.25 1.56
C ARG A 238 -9.99 -12.69 1.61
N ALA A 239 -10.76 -13.64 2.11
CA ALA A 239 -10.36 -15.05 2.15
C ALA A 239 -10.15 -15.62 0.74
N CYS A 240 -10.99 -15.24 -0.23
CA CYS A 240 -10.80 -15.56 -1.65
C CYS A 240 -9.53 -14.92 -2.21
N GLN A 241 -9.27 -13.64 -1.88
CA GLN A 241 -8.10 -12.90 -2.35
C GLN A 241 -6.78 -13.49 -1.86
N ILE A 242 -6.75 -14.06 -0.65
CA ILE A 242 -5.53 -14.66 -0.08
C ILE A 242 -5.50 -16.20 -0.17
N ASN A 243 -6.40 -16.81 -0.96
CA ASN A 243 -6.47 -18.25 -1.18
C ASN A 243 -6.67 -19.11 0.09
N ASN A 244 -7.41 -18.59 1.08
CA ASN A 244 -7.69 -19.29 2.32
C ASN A 244 -8.93 -20.18 2.19
N ASN A 245 -8.72 -21.38 1.64
CA ASN A 245 -9.80 -22.33 1.36
C ASN A 245 -10.64 -22.68 2.61
N GLU A 246 -10.00 -22.83 3.77
CA GLU A 246 -10.68 -23.21 5.03
C GLU A 246 -11.64 -22.11 5.49
N ILE A 247 -11.23 -20.85 5.48
CA ILE A 247 -12.11 -19.73 5.83
C ILE A 247 -13.21 -19.56 4.79
N VAL A 248 -12.92 -19.73 3.50
CA VAL A 248 -13.95 -19.68 2.45
C VAL A 248 -15.02 -20.74 2.70
N GLU A 249 -14.62 -21.99 2.92
CA GLU A 249 -15.54 -23.10 3.21
C GLU A 249 -16.37 -22.82 4.48
N PHE A 250 -15.71 -22.38 5.55
CA PHE A 250 -16.39 -22.02 6.79
C PHE A 250 -17.43 -20.92 6.58
N LEU A 251 -17.05 -19.82 5.92
CA LEU A 251 -17.91 -18.66 5.70
C LEU A 251 -19.10 -18.98 4.78
N LEU A 252 -18.88 -19.75 3.71
CA LEU A 252 -19.97 -20.21 2.82
C LEU A 252 -20.96 -21.13 3.53
N SER A 253 -20.54 -21.83 4.59
CA SER A 253 -21.44 -22.63 5.43
C SER A 253 -22.39 -21.79 6.29
N LYS A 254 -22.16 -20.46 6.40
CA LYS A 254 -22.95 -19.53 7.20
C LYS A 254 -23.84 -18.70 6.27
N ASN A 255 -25.15 -18.83 6.42
CA ASN A 255 -26.14 -18.05 5.66
C ASN A 255 -26.86 -17.05 6.58
N PRO A 256 -27.13 -15.81 6.13
CA PRO A 256 -26.73 -15.20 4.86
C PRO A 256 -25.26 -14.69 4.86
N ILE A 257 -24.61 -14.68 3.69
CA ILE A 257 -23.27 -14.08 3.52
C ILE A 257 -23.16 -13.24 2.23
N GLU A 258 -22.44 -12.12 2.31
CA GLU A 258 -22.14 -11.24 1.18
C GLU A 258 -21.07 -11.88 0.27
N THR A 259 -21.42 -12.19 -0.97
CA THR A 259 -20.56 -12.91 -1.93
C THR A 259 -19.97 -12.05 -3.04
N LYS A 260 -20.32 -10.75 -3.09
CA LYS A 260 -19.86 -9.84 -4.13
C LYS A 260 -18.33 -9.80 -4.19
N GLY A 261 -17.77 -9.82 -5.39
CA GLY A 261 -16.31 -9.77 -5.63
C GLY A 261 -15.57 -11.09 -5.35
N CYS A 262 -16.16 -12.05 -4.65
CA CYS A 262 -15.46 -13.28 -4.22
C CYS A 262 -15.00 -14.12 -5.42
N LEU A 263 -15.88 -14.31 -6.40
CA LEU A 263 -15.57 -15.09 -7.60
C LEU A 263 -14.52 -14.41 -8.47
N LYS A 264 -14.55 -13.06 -8.57
CA LYS A 264 -13.52 -12.27 -9.25
C LYS A 264 -12.14 -12.52 -8.64
N GLN A 265 -12.01 -12.39 -7.31
CA GLN A 265 -10.73 -12.60 -6.63
C GLN A 265 -10.21 -14.04 -6.82
N ALA A 266 -11.09 -15.03 -6.69
CA ALA A 266 -10.74 -16.44 -6.87
C ALA A 266 -10.27 -16.74 -8.32
N CYS A 267 -10.94 -16.18 -9.32
CA CYS A 267 -10.57 -16.29 -10.73
C CYS A 267 -9.24 -15.59 -11.05
N TYR A 268 -9.02 -14.39 -10.53
CA TYR A 268 -7.76 -13.67 -10.70
C TYR A 268 -6.56 -14.46 -10.15
N ASN A 269 -6.75 -15.11 -8.99
CA ASN A 269 -5.74 -15.96 -8.34
C ASN A 269 -5.64 -17.39 -8.90
N LEU A 270 -6.50 -17.76 -9.86
CA LEU A 270 -6.55 -19.11 -10.44
C LEU A 270 -6.75 -20.24 -9.41
N ASN A 271 -7.43 -19.94 -8.29
CA ASN A 271 -7.70 -20.92 -7.24
C ASN A 271 -8.97 -21.71 -7.56
N LEU A 272 -8.80 -22.74 -8.40
CA LEU A 272 -9.89 -23.61 -8.83
C LEU A 272 -10.70 -24.24 -7.68
N PRO A 273 -10.10 -24.70 -6.57
CA PRO A 273 -10.85 -25.12 -5.38
C PRO A 273 -11.85 -24.06 -4.88
N ILE A 274 -11.42 -22.80 -4.69
CA ILE A 274 -12.32 -21.72 -4.26
C ILE A 274 -13.40 -21.44 -5.30
N ILE A 275 -13.03 -21.36 -6.59
CA ILE A 275 -13.98 -21.13 -7.68
C ILE A 275 -15.10 -22.19 -7.65
N LYS A 276 -14.74 -23.46 -7.48
CA LYS A 276 -15.70 -24.57 -7.34
C LYS A 276 -16.62 -24.36 -6.15
N MET A 277 -16.06 -24.12 -4.97
CA MET A 277 -16.85 -23.91 -3.75
C MET A 277 -17.86 -22.76 -3.93
N LEU A 278 -17.45 -21.65 -4.52
CA LEU A 278 -18.31 -20.49 -4.76
C LEU A 278 -19.48 -20.84 -5.71
N VAL A 279 -19.20 -21.47 -6.85
CA VAL A 279 -20.23 -21.87 -7.83
C VAL A 279 -21.17 -22.93 -7.26
N GLU A 280 -20.67 -23.89 -6.48
CA GLU A 280 -21.47 -24.91 -5.80
C GLU A 280 -22.42 -24.32 -4.75
N HIS A 281 -22.06 -23.17 -4.15
CA HIS A 281 -22.92 -22.40 -3.25
C HIS A 281 -23.87 -21.44 -3.98
N GLY A 282 -23.99 -21.56 -5.31
CA GLY A 282 -25.00 -20.85 -6.10
C GLY A 282 -24.58 -19.46 -6.58
N ILE A 283 -23.30 -19.08 -6.44
CA ILE A 283 -22.79 -17.83 -7.01
C ILE A 283 -22.78 -17.96 -8.54
N ASP A 284 -23.35 -16.98 -9.24
CA ASP A 284 -23.43 -16.98 -10.69
C ASP A 284 -22.03 -16.88 -11.30
N ILE A 285 -21.64 -17.90 -12.07
CA ILE A 285 -20.35 -17.95 -12.77
C ILE A 285 -20.17 -16.81 -13.79
N ASN A 286 -21.27 -16.18 -14.19
CA ASN A 286 -21.32 -15.04 -15.10
C ASN A 286 -21.65 -13.71 -14.39
N GLU A 287 -21.58 -13.67 -13.06
CA GLU A 287 -21.79 -12.43 -12.30
C GLU A 287 -20.82 -11.36 -12.77
N GLN A 288 -21.35 -10.24 -13.26
CA GLN A 288 -20.54 -9.14 -13.74
C GLN A 288 -20.17 -8.22 -12.58
N ASP A 289 -18.90 -7.84 -12.50
CA ASP A 289 -18.46 -6.84 -11.52
C ASP A 289 -19.07 -5.47 -11.84
N GLU A 290 -19.64 -4.79 -10.85
CA GLU A 290 -20.34 -3.52 -11.04
C GLU A 290 -19.39 -2.39 -11.48
N TRP A 291 -18.14 -2.40 -11.00
CA TRP A 291 -17.19 -1.31 -11.25
C TRP A 291 -16.53 -1.42 -12.62
N PHE A 292 -15.89 -2.56 -12.90
CA PHE A 292 -15.12 -2.72 -14.14
C PHE A 292 -15.93 -3.33 -15.28
N LYS A 293 -17.13 -3.86 -14.97
CA LYS A 293 -17.97 -4.60 -15.92
C LYS A 293 -17.29 -5.85 -16.46
N ASP A 294 -16.30 -6.36 -15.73
CA ASP A 294 -15.58 -7.58 -16.06
C ASP A 294 -16.35 -8.80 -15.59
N TYR A 295 -16.20 -9.88 -16.36
CA TYR A 295 -16.71 -11.19 -16.00
C TYR A 295 -15.60 -12.06 -15.39
N PRO A 296 -15.90 -12.95 -14.43
CA PRO A 296 -14.94 -13.84 -13.80
C PRO A 296 -14.05 -14.59 -14.81
N ILE A 297 -14.62 -15.03 -15.94
CA ILE A 297 -13.87 -15.72 -16.98
C ILE A 297 -12.82 -14.83 -17.68
N GLN A 298 -13.05 -13.52 -17.80
CA GLN A 298 -12.07 -12.58 -18.36
C GLN A 298 -10.88 -12.41 -17.42
N ASN A 299 -11.08 -12.42 -16.10
CA ASN A 299 -9.98 -12.42 -15.13
C ASN A 299 -9.06 -13.63 -15.29
N VAL A 300 -9.61 -14.82 -15.59
CA VAL A 300 -8.78 -16.00 -15.90
C VAL A 300 -7.95 -15.79 -17.17
N ILE A 301 -8.53 -15.19 -18.21
CA ILE A 301 -7.80 -14.88 -19.46
C ILE A 301 -6.69 -13.84 -19.21
N SER A 302 -6.99 -12.78 -18.46
CA SER A 302 -6.00 -11.77 -18.06
C SER A 302 -4.84 -12.40 -17.30
N SER A 303 -5.13 -13.26 -16.33
CA SER A 303 -4.11 -14.03 -15.61
C SER A 303 -3.27 -14.91 -16.53
N ILE A 304 -3.87 -15.57 -17.54
CA ILE A 304 -3.10 -16.31 -18.55
C ILE A 304 -2.14 -15.38 -19.30
N GLY A 305 -2.62 -14.20 -19.73
CA GLY A 305 -1.79 -13.20 -20.42
C GLY A 305 -0.58 -12.78 -19.60
N ARG A 306 -0.78 -12.45 -18.33
CA ARG A 306 0.29 -12.06 -17.40
C ARG A 306 1.30 -13.18 -17.16
N LEU A 307 0.83 -14.42 -16.98
CA LEU A 307 1.72 -15.58 -16.81
C LEU A 307 2.65 -15.75 -18.03
N VAL A 308 2.13 -15.57 -19.24
CA VAL A 308 2.91 -15.66 -20.48
C VAL A 308 3.90 -14.51 -20.59
N SER A 309 3.49 -13.27 -20.37
CA SER A 309 4.37 -12.10 -20.45
C SER A 309 5.53 -12.15 -19.45
N ASN A 310 5.27 -12.68 -18.25
CA ASN A 310 6.27 -12.78 -17.19
C ASN A 310 7.13 -14.06 -17.26
N ASN A 311 6.94 -14.91 -18.29
CA ASN A 311 7.62 -16.21 -18.41
C ASN A 311 7.48 -17.09 -17.15
N GLU A 312 6.29 -17.08 -16.55
CA GLU A 312 6.00 -17.86 -15.34
C GLU A 312 6.06 -19.38 -15.60
N PRO A 313 6.27 -20.20 -14.56
CA PRO A 313 6.38 -21.65 -14.71
C PRO A 313 5.19 -22.29 -15.44
N GLN A 314 5.48 -23.26 -16.29
CA GLN A 314 4.50 -23.96 -17.13
C GLN A 314 3.34 -24.58 -16.31
N GLU A 315 3.59 -24.96 -15.07
CA GLU A 315 2.57 -25.49 -14.16
C GLU A 315 1.45 -24.48 -13.88
N LYS A 316 1.78 -23.22 -13.59
CA LYS A 316 0.80 -22.15 -13.37
C LYS A 316 -0.03 -21.89 -14.63
N TYR A 317 0.62 -21.90 -15.80
CA TYR A 317 -0.06 -21.78 -17.08
C TYR A 317 -1.08 -22.92 -17.30
N LEU A 318 -0.68 -24.16 -17.01
CA LEU A 318 -1.57 -25.32 -17.12
C LEU A 318 -2.74 -25.25 -16.12
N GLN A 319 -2.49 -24.80 -14.90
CA GLN A 319 -3.53 -24.52 -13.90
C GLN A 319 -4.54 -23.48 -14.41
N ALA A 320 -4.06 -22.42 -15.05
CA ALA A 320 -4.91 -21.38 -15.62
C ALA A 320 -5.81 -21.93 -16.74
N LEU A 321 -5.24 -22.71 -17.67
CA LEU A 321 -6.01 -23.36 -18.73
C LEU A 321 -7.03 -24.37 -18.19
N ASN A 322 -6.67 -25.13 -17.15
CA ASN A 322 -7.59 -26.06 -16.50
C ASN A 322 -8.75 -25.31 -15.81
N THR A 323 -8.47 -24.17 -15.19
CA THR A 323 -9.49 -23.29 -14.61
C THR A 323 -10.44 -22.77 -15.69
N LEU A 324 -9.91 -22.26 -16.81
CA LEU A 324 -10.71 -21.81 -17.95
C LEU A 324 -11.62 -22.91 -18.50
N LYS A 325 -11.06 -24.11 -18.74
CA LYS A 325 -11.83 -25.28 -19.21
C LYS A 325 -12.93 -25.63 -18.22
N TRP A 326 -12.62 -25.67 -16.93
CA TRP A 326 -13.61 -26.00 -15.91
C TRP A 326 -14.74 -24.97 -15.90
N MET A 327 -14.45 -23.67 -15.96
CA MET A 327 -15.47 -22.63 -15.97
C MET A 327 -16.40 -22.73 -17.19
N LEU A 328 -15.84 -22.95 -18.39
CA LEU A 328 -16.63 -23.14 -19.61
C LEU A 328 -17.55 -24.36 -19.52
N ASN A 329 -17.05 -25.48 -18.96
CA ASN A 329 -17.88 -26.67 -18.73
C ASN A 329 -18.99 -26.45 -17.70
N ASN A 330 -18.88 -25.43 -16.84
CA ASN A 330 -19.86 -25.10 -15.81
C ASN A 330 -20.70 -23.86 -16.16
N GLY A 331 -20.83 -23.54 -17.45
CA GLY A 331 -21.78 -22.54 -17.95
C GLY A 331 -21.25 -21.11 -18.01
N ALA A 332 -19.94 -20.91 -17.86
CA ALA A 332 -19.35 -19.60 -18.14
C ALA A 332 -19.52 -19.24 -19.63
N ASN A 333 -19.97 -18.02 -19.90
CA ASN A 333 -20.36 -17.59 -21.24
C ASN A 333 -19.13 -17.28 -22.10
N SER A 334 -18.79 -18.21 -22.98
CA SER A 334 -17.65 -18.12 -23.89
C SER A 334 -17.71 -16.92 -24.85
N LYS A 335 -18.91 -16.39 -25.15
CA LYS A 335 -19.07 -15.23 -26.06
C LYS A 335 -18.53 -13.94 -25.44
N ILE A 336 -18.45 -13.87 -24.13
CA ILE A 336 -17.90 -12.72 -23.39
C ILE A 336 -16.40 -12.60 -23.65
N ILE A 337 -15.69 -13.73 -23.74
CA ILE A 337 -14.24 -13.75 -24.01
C ILE A 337 -13.90 -13.14 -25.38
N LEU A 338 -14.85 -13.17 -26.33
CA LEU A 338 -14.65 -12.69 -27.70
C LEU A 338 -14.97 -11.19 -27.85
N LYS A 339 -15.41 -10.51 -26.79
CA LYS A 339 -15.71 -9.08 -26.79
C LYS A 339 -14.93 -8.42 -25.65
N PRO A 340 -13.84 -7.68 -25.91
CA PRO A 340 -13.22 -6.87 -24.87
C PRO A 340 -14.27 -5.90 -24.31
N ALA A 341 -14.43 -5.85 -22.98
CA ALA A 341 -15.45 -5.05 -22.31
C ALA A 341 -15.07 -3.56 -22.31
N ASN A 342 -13.77 -3.23 -22.40
CA ASN A 342 -13.26 -1.87 -22.48
C ASN A 342 -11.94 -1.77 -23.31
N GLU A 343 -11.37 -0.56 -23.46
CA GLU A 343 -10.08 -0.32 -24.14
C GLU A 343 -8.87 -0.95 -23.42
N PHE A 344 -8.95 -1.09 -22.09
CA PHE A 344 -7.92 -1.71 -21.26
C PHE A 344 -7.83 -3.23 -21.53
N ASP A 345 -8.98 -3.90 -21.69
CA ASP A 345 -9.04 -5.30 -22.09
C ASP A 345 -8.41 -5.54 -23.46
N LYS A 346 -8.57 -4.60 -24.41
CA LYS A 346 -7.91 -4.72 -25.72
C LYS A 346 -6.38 -4.78 -25.57
N LEU A 347 -5.83 -4.03 -24.61
CA LEU A 347 -4.42 -4.10 -24.23
C LEU A 347 -4.09 -5.45 -23.59
N GLU A 348 -4.93 -5.98 -22.70
CA GLU A 348 -4.66 -7.26 -22.06
C GLU A 348 -4.68 -8.47 -23.03
N TYR A 349 -5.60 -8.49 -23.99
CA TYR A 349 -5.60 -9.48 -25.08
C TYR A 349 -4.41 -9.32 -26.05
N SER A 350 -3.76 -8.14 -26.06
CA SER A 350 -2.57 -7.88 -26.86
C SER A 350 -1.32 -8.58 -26.32
N PHE A 351 -1.30 -8.90 -25.01
CA PHE A 351 -0.19 -9.61 -24.37
C PHE A 351 -0.16 -11.13 -24.65
N LEU A 352 -1.25 -11.69 -25.20
CA LEU A 352 -1.28 -13.09 -25.58
C LEU A 352 -0.48 -13.31 -26.87
N ASP A 353 0.60 -14.10 -26.79
CA ASP A 353 1.27 -14.59 -27.98
C ASP A 353 0.33 -15.43 -28.86
N GLU A 354 0.70 -15.61 -30.14
CA GLU A 354 -0.15 -16.29 -31.12
C GLU A 354 -0.46 -17.75 -30.72
N LYS A 355 0.49 -18.44 -30.06
CA LYS A 355 0.34 -19.83 -29.65
C LYS A 355 -0.69 -19.95 -28.53
N THR A 356 -0.55 -19.14 -27.48
CA THR A 356 -1.48 -19.06 -26.35
C THR A 356 -2.88 -18.68 -26.84
N ARG A 357 -2.98 -17.68 -27.72
CA ARG A 357 -4.27 -17.27 -28.32
C ARG A 357 -4.93 -18.43 -29.06
N LYS A 358 -4.17 -19.18 -29.88
CA LYS A 358 -4.68 -20.36 -30.58
C LYS A 358 -5.16 -21.46 -29.62
N GLU A 359 -4.45 -21.66 -28.51
CA GLU A 359 -4.83 -22.65 -27.50
C GLU A 359 -6.12 -22.26 -26.76
N ILE A 360 -6.24 -21.01 -26.32
CA ILE A 360 -7.48 -20.47 -25.73
C ILE A 360 -8.64 -20.57 -26.70
N LEU A 361 -8.45 -20.17 -27.97
CA LEU A 361 -9.48 -20.29 -29.00
C LEU A 361 -9.90 -21.74 -29.26
N LYS A 362 -8.96 -22.70 -29.17
CA LYS A 362 -9.26 -24.13 -29.28
C LYS A 362 -10.15 -24.59 -28.12
N ILE A 363 -9.87 -24.15 -26.90
CA ILE A 363 -10.68 -24.44 -25.71
C ILE A 363 -12.07 -23.80 -25.83
N ILE A 364 -12.15 -22.55 -26.26
CA ILE A 364 -13.42 -21.85 -26.45
C ILE A 364 -14.28 -22.54 -27.49
N ARG A 365 -13.70 -22.92 -28.64
CA ARG A 365 -14.45 -23.57 -29.73
C ARG A 365 -14.99 -24.96 -29.39
N SER A 366 -14.50 -25.59 -28.33
CA SER A 366 -15.01 -26.89 -27.89
C SER A 366 -16.20 -26.81 -26.93
N HIS A 367 -16.65 -25.61 -26.55
CA HIS A 367 -17.78 -25.34 -25.65
C HIS A 367 -18.70 -24.29 -26.26
#